data_AF-A0A927SLR7-F1
#
_entry.id   AF-A0A927SLR7-F1
#
_cell.length_a   1.000
_cell.length_b   1.000
_cell.length_c   1.000
_cell.angle_alpha   90.00
_cell.angle_beta   90.00
_cell.angle_gamma   90.00
#
_symmetry.space_group_name_H-M   'P 1'
#
loop_
_entity.id
_entity.type
_entity.pdbx_description
1 polymer ?
#
loop_
_entity_poly.entity_id
_entity_poly.type
_entity_poly.pdbx_seq_one_letter_code
_entity_poly.pdbx_strand_id
1 'polypeptide(L)'
;MRCSVAPVAAQVRAMLPVFCGISGLTRTMFRDKVSTSMGILYHLAADCASPQGSLDNSRCFHYNVNQSKEVLHMKRFAALVLVLLLLPAAVLAERMYVLPDSNHRHLTWDEVAEWDYESLGYAFNEIFARHGYDFEPGGEYEYYFRTKPWYRPNGTYNNQRDCYPQLTRVEWDNYELIKEVRASKRYNDYGRSIWDAFTTGFDTLQGFEYIELRSGQKLAVYSAPSTSSWRGANGKSMVNTNGAVYAAGWESGWLLMMYETNNGSVRVGYINSKDIRGGVPMDQYLQFAYSSATVNQRCTLTDDPARTGSAITTLQPGTRVTWLTRFYNNSAWDYVEVNVGGKTARGFIRVGSLDINRSADPLENLDY
;
A
#
# COMPACT_ATOMS: atom_id res chain seq x y z
N MET A 1 4.13 11.87 54.89
CA MET A 1 3.33 11.94 53.64
C MET A 1 3.53 10.64 52.87
N ARG A 2 2.46 9.90 52.56
CA ARG A 2 2.56 8.68 51.73
C ARG A 2 2.68 9.09 50.26
N CYS A 3 3.79 8.79 49.60
CA CYS A 3 3.93 8.96 48.14
C CYS A 3 3.08 7.92 47.42
N SER A 4 2.06 8.37 46.69
CA SER A 4 1.20 7.53 45.86
C SER A 4 1.84 7.31 44.48
N VAL A 5 2.09 6.05 44.12
CA VAL A 5 2.59 5.60 42.79
C VAL A 5 1.45 5.54 41.76
N ALA A 6 0.23 5.92 42.13
CA ALA A 6 -0.96 5.84 41.29
C ALA A 6 -0.98 6.70 40.00
N PRO A 7 -0.32 7.88 39.89
CA PRO A 7 -0.56 8.75 38.73
C PRO A 7 0.16 8.28 37.45
N VAL A 8 1.26 7.55 37.57
CA VAL A 8 2.06 7.11 36.40
C VAL A 8 1.41 5.91 35.69
N ALA A 9 0.84 4.96 36.46
CA ALA A 9 0.13 3.81 35.90
C ALA A 9 -1.15 4.21 35.15
N ALA A 10 -1.81 5.30 35.57
CA ALA A 10 -3.00 5.82 34.92
C ALA A 10 -2.70 6.51 33.57
N GLN A 11 -1.59 7.26 33.48
CA GLN A 11 -1.16 7.90 32.23
C GLN A 11 -0.72 6.90 31.17
N VAL A 12 -0.03 5.82 31.55
CA VAL A 12 0.35 4.74 30.63
C VAL A 12 -0.87 3.96 30.12
N ARG A 13 -1.90 3.78 30.96
CA ARG A 13 -3.18 3.17 30.54
C ARG A 13 -3.96 4.00 29.53
N ALA A 14 -3.86 5.33 29.61
CA ALA A 14 -4.55 6.25 28.70
C ALA A 14 -3.91 6.33 27.31
N MET A 15 -2.61 5.98 27.17
CA MET A 15 -1.88 6.02 25.90
C MET A 15 -1.95 4.70 25.09
N LEU A 16 -2.37 3.60 25.71
CA LEU A 16 -2.49 2.28 25.07
C LEU A 16 -3.41 2.22 23.83
N PRO A 17 -4.56 2.91 23.78
CA PRO A 17 -5.46 2.86 22.61
C PRO A 17 -4.89 3.54 21.37
N VAL A 18 -4.07 4.58 21.58
CA VAL A 18 -3.49 5.39 20.49
C VAL A 18 -2.37 4.64 19.77
N PHE A 19 -1.54 3.89 20.50
CA PHE A 19 -0.43 3.11 19.91
C PHE A 19 -0.88 1.82 19.22
N CYS A 20 -1.97 1.19 19.68
CA CYS A 20 -2.48 -0.06 19.10
C CYS A 20 -3.11 0.15 17.71
N GLY A 21 -3.65 1.34 17.44
CA GLY A 21 -4.28 1.67 16.14
C GLY A 21 -3.30 2.04 15.03
N ILE A 22 -2.04 2.39 15.35
CA ILE A 22 -1.07 2.90 14.37
C ILE A 22 -0.08 1.83 13.90
N SER A 23 0.11 0.73 14.64
CA SER A 23 1.24 -0.19 14.42
C SER A 23 0.87 -1.66 14.17
N GLY A 24 -0.40 -2.05 14.21
CA GLY A 24 -0.81 -3.45 14.00
C GLY A 24 -0.25 -4.47 15.02
N LEU A 25 0.45 -4.01 16.06
CA LEU A 25 1.04 -4.88 17.08
C LEU A 25 -0.03 -5.39 18.06
N THR A 26 -0.03 -6.70 18.31
CA THR A 26 -0.87 -7.28 19.34
C THR A 26 -0.42 -6.83 20.74
N ARG A 27 -1.39 -6.71 21.66
CA ARG A 27 -1.21 -6.25 23.05
C ARG A 27 -0.08 -6.97 23.81
N THR A 28 0.21 -8.20 23.41
CA THR A 28 1.25 -9.08 23.96
C THR A 28 2.67 -8.64 23.58
N MET A 29 2.91 -8.26 22.32
CA MET A 29 4.25 -7.81 21.88
C MET A 29 4.68 -6.48 22.49
N PHE A 30 3.73 -5.58 22.77
CA PHE A 30 4.02 -4.31 23.46
C PHE A 30 4.40 -4.54 24.93
N ARG A 31 3.78 -5.54 25.58
CA ARG A 31 4.04 -5.89 26.98
C ARG A 31 5.47 -6.42 27.18
N ASP A 32 5.97 -7.21 26.23
CA ASP A 32 7.32 -7.81 26.33
C ASP A 32 8.43 -6.76 26.10
N LYS A 33 8.28 -5.84 25.13
CA LYS A 33 9.27 -4.77 24.90
C LYS A 33 9.28 -3.70 26.00
N VAL A 34 8.13 -3.39 26.60
CA VAL A 34 8.04 -2.46 27.75
C VAL A 34 8.56 -3.12 29.03
N SER A 35 8.41 -4.43 29.20
CA SER A 35 8.97 -5.18 30.34
C SER A 35 10.50 -5.09 30.41
N THR A 36 11.19 -5.18 29.26
CA THR A 36 12.66 -5.06 29.19
C THR A 36 13.15 -3.65 29.55
N SER A 37 12.33 -2.62 29.29
CA SER A 37 12.67 -1.22 29.61
C SER A 37 12.26 -0.82 31.04
N MET A 38 11.18 -1.40 31.58
CA MET A 38 10.75 -1.20 32.98
C MET A 38 11.47 -2.09 33.99
N GLY A 39 12.14 -3.17 33.57
CA GLY A 39 12.98 -4.00 34.44
C GLY A 39 14.13 -3.23 35.09
N ILE A 40 14.58 -2.14 34.46
CA ILE A 40 15.60 -1.23 34.98
C ILE A 40 15.04 -0.35 36.12
N LEU A 41 13.73 -0.09 36.14
CA LEU A 41 13.06 0.69 37.19
C LEU A 41 12.80 -0.09 38.48
N TYR A 42 12.72 -1.43 38.43
CA TYR A 42 12.46 -2.24 39.63
C TYR A 42 13.72 -2.50 40.48
N HIS A 43 14.93 -2.43 39.90
CA HIS A 43 16.17 -2.67 40.64
C HIS A 43 16.75 -1.46 41.39
N LEU A 44 16.23 -0.25 41.16
CA LEU A 44 16.76 0.99 41.76
C LEU A 44 15.98 1.50 43.00
N ALA A 45 15.01 0.73 43.49
CA ALA A 45 14.19 1.10 44.65
C ALA A 45 14.54 0.32 45.95
N ALA A 46 15.63 -0.45 45.98
CA ALA A 46 15.92 -1.35 47.10
C ALA A 46 16.93 -0.83 48.15
N ASP A 47 17.72 0.22 47.91
CA ASP A 47 18.83 0.59 48.81
C ASP A 47 18.63 1.90 49.60
N CYS A 48 17.41 2.13 50.11
CA CYS A 48 17.15 3.16 51.12
C CYS A 48 16.51 2.57 52.37
N ALA A 49 17.13 1.54 52.95
CA ALA A 49 16.83 1.09 54.30
C ALA A 49 18.13 0.64 55.00
N SER A 50 18.83 1.58 55.64
CA SER A 50 19.82 1.21 56.66
C SER A 50 19.10 0.95 57.99
N PRO A 51 19.38 -0.12 58.75
CA PRO A 51 18.58 -0.53 59.92
C PRO A 51 18.73 0.33 61.19
N GLN A 52 19.33 1.52 61.13
CA GLN A 52 19.50 2.38 62.30
C GLN A 52 19.21 3.84 61.92
N GLY A 53 18.20 4.40 62.55
CA GLY A 53 17.61 5.69 62.19
C GLY A 53 18.52 6.88 62.44
N SER A 54 18.89 7.58 61.36
CA SER A 54 18.96 9.04 61.31
C SER A 54 18.79 9.47 59.84
N LEU A 55 17.85 10.38 59.58
CA LEU A 55 17.64 10.94 58.24
C LEU A 55 18.63 12.08 58.03
N ASP A 56 19.65 11.86 57.20
CA ASP A 56 20.53 12.92 56.70
C ASP A 56 19.84 13.69 55.56
N ASN A 57 19.28 14.85 55.88
CA ASN A 57 18.55 15.72 54.93
C ASN A 57 19.40 16.20 53.73
N SER A 58 20.73 16.11 53.82
CA SER A 58 21.66 16.56 52.77
C SER A 58 21.64 15.64 51.55
N ARG A 59 21.50 14.32 51.76
CA ARG A 59 21.44 13.32 50.68
C ARG A 59 20.08 13.31 49.98
N CYS A 60 18.98 13.54 50.71
CA CYS A 60 17.65 13.65 50.12
C CYS A 60 17.52 14.86 49.18
N PHE A 61 18.12 16.01 49.51
CA PHE A 61 18.10 17.19 48.63
C PHE A 61 18.90 16.98 47.34
N HIS A 62 20.09 16.37 47.41
CA HIS A 62 20.87 16.02 46.21
C HIS A 62 20.17 14.98 45.33
N TYR A 63 19.49 14.00 45.93
CA TYR A 63 18.71 13.00 45.19
C TYR A 63 17.51 13.62 44.46
N ASN A 64 16.83 14.59 45.08
CA ASN A 64 15.66 15.28 44.53
C ASN A 64 16.04 16.29 43.42
N VAL A 65 17.18 16.98 43.55
CA VAL A 65 17.70 17.87 42.51
C VAL A 65 18.24 17.07 41.31
N ASN A 66 18.89 15.93 41.53
CA ASN A 66 19.32 15.07 40.43
C ASN A 66 18.13 14.37 39.76
N GLN A 67 17.12 13.87 40.49
CA GLN A 67 15.89 13.37 39.89
C GLN A 67 15.16 14.44 39.06
N SER A 68 15.05 15.68 39.54
CA SER A 68 14.36 16.73 38.77
C SER A 68 15.13 17.14 37.51
N LYS A 69 16.47 17.17 37.54
CA LYS A 69 17.31 17.38 36.36
C LYS A 69 17.25 16.21 35.38
N GLU A 70 17.33 14.97 35.86
CA GLU A 70 17.19 13.74 35.07
C GLU A 70 15.79 13.65 34.42
N VAL A 71 14.73 13.96 35.17
CA VAL A 71 13.35 14.00 34.66
C VAL A 71 13.16 15.13 33.66
N LEU A 72 13.79 16.30 33.86
CA LEU A 72 13.76 17.39 32.88
C LEU A 72 14.53 17.03 31.60
N HIS A 73 15.69 16.38 31.72
CA HIS A 73 16.44 15.85 30.58
C HIS A 73 15.66 14.76 29.85
N MET A 74 15.02 13.85 30.58
CA MET A 74 14.20 12.78 30.02
C MET A 74 12.93 13.31 29.34
N LYS A 75 12.30 14.38 29.87
CA LYS A 75 11.18 15.07 29.20
C LYS A 75 11.63 15.79 27.93
N ARG A 76 12.78 16.45 27.96
CA ARG A 76 13.38 17.09 26.78
C ARG A 76 13.79 16.06 25.72
N PHE A 77 14.35 14.94 26.15
CA PHE A 77 14.71 13.82 25.30
C PHE A 77 13.48 13.14 24.70
N ALA A 78 12.44 12.87 25.49
CA ALA A 78 11.18 12.33 25.01
C ALA A 78 10.46 13.30 24.04
N ALA A 79 10.51 14.61 24.29
CA ALA A 79 9.99 15.62 23.37
C ALA A 79 10.82 15.68 22.07
N LEU A 80 12.15 15.60 22.15
CA LEU A 80 13.04 15.52 20.98
C LEU A 80 12.81 14.24 20.17
N VAL A 81 12.65 13.09 20.84
CA VAL A 81 12.33 11.81 20.21
C VAL A 81 10.94 11.86 19.59
N LEU A 82 9.94 12.47 20.24
CA LEU A 82 8.60 12.66 19.67
C LEU A 82 8.64 13.57 18.44
N VAL A 83 9.39 14.67 18.48
CA VAL A 83 9.61 15.55 17.32
C VAL A 83 10.36 14.80 16.19
N LEU A 84 11.39 14.03 16.52
CA LEU A 84 12.12 13.16 15.57
C LEU A 84 11.28 12.00 15.01
N LEU A 85 10.24 11.57 15.72
CA LEU A 85 9.26 10.57 15.25
C LEU A 85 8.12 11.21 14.43
N LEU A 86 7.80 12.49 14.65
CA LEU A 86 6.79 13.24 13.90
C LEU A 86 7.33 13.87 12.60
N LEU A 87 8.62 14.23 12.56
CA LEU A 87 9.29 14.77 11.38
C LEU A 87 9.22 13.82 10.14
N PRO A 88 9.43 12.49 10.27
CA PRO A 88 9.20 11.55 9.18
C PRO A 88 7.75 11.50 8.73
N ALA A 89 6.78 11.57 9.64
CA ALA A 89 5.36 11.44 9.33
C ALA A 89 4.82 12.61 8.50
N ALA A 90 5.27 13.85 8.77
CA ALA A 90 4.89 15.02 7.98
C ALA A 90 5.48 14.97 6.55
N VAL A 91 6.76 14.60 6.42
CA VAL A 91 7.42 14.40 5.11
C VAL A 91 6.81 13.23 4.34
N LEU A 92 6.38 12.17 5.04
CA LEU A 92 5.64 11.06 4.43
C LEU A 92 4.23 11.48 3.99
N ALA A 93 3.57 12.39 4.72
CA ALA A 93 2.25 12.89 4.35
C ALA A 93 2.29 13.78 3.10
N GLU A 94 3.29 14.65 2.95
CA GLU A 94 3.46 15.47 1.74
C GLU A 94 3.67 14.61 0.48
N ARG A 95 4.28 13.43 0.60
CA ARG A 95 4.44 12.47 -0.52
C ARG A 95 3.16 11.75 -0.92
N MET A 96 2.08 11.89 -0.15
CA MET A 96 0.78 11.25 -0.42
C MET A 96 -0.19 12.18 -1.17
N TYR A 97 0.23 13.40 -1.47
CA TYR A 97 -0.53 14.37 -2.25
C TYR A 97 0.14 14.58 -3.62
N VAL A 98 -0.67 14.77 -4.66
CA VAL A 98 -0.22 15.11 -6.01
C VAL A 98 0.30 16.54 -6.02
N LEU A 99 -0.48 17.48 -5.50
CA LEU A 99 -0.12 18.89 -5.34
C LEU A 99 -0.32 19.28 -3.86
N PRO A 100 0.69 19.06 -3.00
CA PRO A 100 0.57 19.20 -1.55
C PRO A 100 -0.02 20.54 -1.08
N ASP A 101 0.39 21.63 -1.75
CA ASP A 101 0.06 23.01 -1.36
C ASP A 101 -1.19 23.58 -2.04
N SER A 102 -1.88 22.78 -2.85
CA SER A 102 -3.05 23.20 -3.64
C SER A 102 -4.21 23.73 -2.79
N ASN A 103 -4.21 23.44 -1.48
CA ASN A 103 -5.24 23.89 -0.54
C ASN A 103 -4.98 25.24 0.12
N HIS A 104 -3.77 25.82 -0.01
CA HIS A 104 -3.42 27.03 0.74
C HIS A 104 -2.54 28.05 -0.01
N ARG A 105 -2.02 27.70 -1.21
CA ARG A 105 -1.25 28.62 -2.06
C ARG A 105 -1.76 28.57 -3.49
N HIS A 106 -1.77 29.72 -4.18
CA HIS A 106 -2.00 29.74 -5.62
C HIS A 106 -0.87 29.03 -6.38
N LEU A 107 -1.26 28.11 -7.24
CA LEU A 107 -0.38 27.41 -8.16
C LEU A 107 -0.11 28.30 -9.39
N THR A 108 1.03 28.05 -10.04
CA THR A 108 1.38 28.70 -11.31
C THR A 108 1.15 27.76 -12.49
N TRP A 109 1.00 28.34 -13.68
CA TRP A 109 0.84 27.54 -14.91
C TRP A 109 2.01 26.56 -15.09
N ASP A 110 3.25 27.02 -14.89
CA ASP A 110 4.45 26.21 -15.10
C ASP A 110 4.48 25.02 -14.13
N GLU A 111 4.20 25.21 -12.84
CA GLU A 111 4.13 24.14 -11.84
C GLU A 111 3.09 23.06 -12.20
N VAL A 112 1.93 23.49 -12.70
CA VAL A 112 0.85 22.58 -13.09
C VAL A 112 1.17 21.89 -14.41
N ALA A 113 1.77 22.61 -15.37
CA ALA A 113 2.13 22.11 -16.69
C ALA A 113 3.27 21.09 -16.67
N GLU A 114 3.99 20.95 -15.55
CA GLU A 114 4.93 19.85 -15.33
C GLU A 114 4.25 18.48 -15.37
N TRP A 115 2.97 18.36 -14.99
CA TRP A 115 2.28 17.08 -14.88
C TRP A 115 1.58 16.64 -16.17
N ASP A 116 1.43 15.32 -16.34
CA ASP A 116 0.69 14.71 -17.46
C ASP A 116 -0.86 14.87 -17.32
N TYR A 117 -1.59 14.61 -18.40
CA TYR A 117 -3.04 14.78 -18.49
C TYR A 117 -3.80 13.95 -17.44
N GLU A 118 -3.35 12.73 -17.19
CA GLU A 118 -3.99 11.79 -16.26
C GLU A 118 -3.78 12.24 -14.81
N SER A 119 -2.54 12.55 -14.45
CA SER A 119 -2.10 13.06 -13.14
C SER A 119 -2.82 14.33 -12.75
N LEU A 120 -3.06 15.22 -13.71
CA LEU A 120 -3.85 16.42 -13.46
C LEU A 120 -5.31 16.10 -13.10
N GLY A 121 -5.84 14.97 -13.59
CA GLY A 121 -7.13 14.41 -13.17
C GLY A 121 -7.15 14.09 -11.68
N TYR A 122 -6.12 13.39 -11.19
CA TYR A 122 -5.96 13.11 -9.76
C TYR A 122 -5.69 14.41 -8.97
N ALA A 123 -4.90 15.33 -9.51
CA ALA A 123 -4.53 16.58 -8.85
C ALA A 123 -5.73 17.48 -8.53
N PHE A 124 -6.65 17.70 -9.48
CA PHE A 124 -7.83 18.51 -9.16
C PHE A 124 -8.86 17.73 -8.33
N ASN A 125 -8.99 16.41 -8.54
CA ASN A 125 -9.88 15.59 -7.71
C ASN A 125 -9.40 15.50 -6.26
N GLU A 126 -8.09 15.64 -6.02
CA GLU A 126 -7.52 15.72 -4.68
C GLU A 126 -8.08 16.90 -3.88
N ILE A 127 -8.33 18.05 -4.52
CA ILE A 127 -8.93 19.22 -3.87
C ILE A 127 -10.29 18.83 -3.27
N PHE A 128 -11.13 18.11 -4.02
CA PHE A 128 -12.41 17.63 -3.52
C PHE A 128 -12.25 16.50 -2.49
N ALA A 129 -11.32 15.58 -2.72
CA ALA A 129 -11.05 14.47 -1.82
C ALA A 129 -10.65 14.94 -0.41
N ARG A 130 -9.90 16.04 -0.29
CA ARG A 130 -9.52 16.66 0.99
C ARG A 130 -10.73 17.08 1.83
N HIS A 131 -11.85 17.39 1.19
CA HIS A 131 -13.12 17.78 1.81
C HIS A 131 -14.16 16.64 1.87
N GLY A 132 -13.70 15.41 1.63
CA GLY A 132 -14.50 14.20 1.78
C GLY A 132 -15.40 13.89 0.60
N TYR A 133 -15.09 14.39 -0.60
CA TYR A 133 -15.84 14.03 -1.79
C TYR A 133 -15.85 12.51 -2.01
N ASP A 134 -17.02 11.88 -1.98
CA ASP A 134 -17.22 10.45 -2.23
C ASP A 134 -17.31 10.15 -3.75
N PHE A 135 -16.27 9.52 -4.29
CA PHE A 135 -16.18 9.21 -5.71
C PHE A 135 -17.04 8.00 -6.09
N GLU A 136 -17.37 7.89 -7.37
CA GLU A 136 -18.19 6.78 -7.90
C GLU A 136 -17.59 5.42 -7.53
N PRO A 137 -18.37 4.52 -6.89
CA PRO A 137 -17.91 3.18 -6.56
C PRO A 137 -17.38 2.42 -7.78
N GLY A 138 -16.17 1.88 -7.67
CA GLY A 138 -15.47 1.17 -8.75
C GLY A 138 -14.74 2.07 -9.75
N GLY A 139 -14.74 3.39 -9.56
CA GLY A 139 -14.00 4.36 -10.38
C GLY A 139 -12.53 4.50 -9.99
N GLU A 140 -11.72 5.02 -10.92
CA GLU A 140 -10.26 5.21 -10.74
C GLU A 140 -9.92 6.13 -9.55
N TYR A 141 -10.66 7.23 -9.38
CA TYR A 141 -10.45 8.18 -8.29
C TYR A 141 -10.85 7.60 -6.94
N GLU A 142 -11.96 6.85 -6.88
CA GLU A 142 -12.38 6.18 -5.65
C GLU A 142 -11.29 5.21 -5.17
N TYR A 143 -10.81 4.36 -6.08
CA TYR A 143 -9.75 3.42 -5.77
C TYR A 143 -8.49 4.14 -5.29
N TYR A 144 -8.02 5.15 -6.04
CA TYR A 144 -6.83 5.90 -5.70
C TYR A 144 -6.92 6.60 -4.35
N PHE A 145 -7.99 7.33 -4.07
CA PHE A 145 -8.12 8.11 -2.83
C PHE A 145 -8.41 7.22 -1.62
N ARG A 146 -9.09 6.08 -1.76
CA ARG A 146 -9.25 5.11 -0.66
C ARG A 146 -7.93 4.53 -0.15
N THR A 147 -6.88 4.51 -0.96
CA THR A 147 -5.52 4.14 -0.50
C THR A 147 -4.86 5.22 0.36
N LYS A 148 -5.39 6.45 0.37
CA LYS A 148 -4.79 7.58 1.07
C LYS A 148 -5.25 7.59 2.53
N PRO A 149 -4.32 7.55 3.51
CA PRO A 149 -4.69 7.46 4.92
C PRO A 149 -5.44 8.71 5.42
N TRP A 150 -5.28 9.84 4.73
CA TRP A 150 -5.95 11.11 5.02
C TRP A 150 -7.37 11.22 4.42
N TYR A 151 -7.74 10.38 3.45
CA TYR A 151 -9.03 10.49 2.76
C TYR A 151 -10.17 9.89 3.59
N ARG A 152 -11.27 10.63 3.72
CA ARG A 152 -12.48 10.24 4.47
C ARG A 152 -13.71 10.64 3.66
N PRO A 153 -14.31 9.73 2.86
CA PRO A 153 -15.52 10.05 2.10
C PRO A 153 -16.68 10.38 3.03
N ASN A 154 -17.47 11.39 2.67
CA ASN A 154 -18.61 11.85 3.46
C ASN A 154 -19.81 10.88 3.42
N GLY A 155 -19.89 10.00 2.40
CA GLY A 155 -20.94 9.00 2.24
C GLY A 155 -22.33 9.59 2.02
N THR A 156 -22.43 10.82 1.49
CA THR A 156 -23.72 11.53 1.35
C THR A 156 -24.29 11.45 -0.05
N TYR A 157 -25.63 11.44 -0.14
CA TYR A 157 -26.35 11.36 -1.43
C TYR A 157 -26.08 12.58 -2.34
N ASN A 158 -25.86 13.76 -1.75
CA ASN A 158 -25.52 14.97 -2.51
C ASN A 158 -24.13 15.46 -2.13
N ASN A 159 -23.16 14.68 -2.58
CA ASN A 159 -21.75 14.86 -2.30
C ASN A 159 -21.21 16.26 -2.67
N GLN A 160 -21.65 16.82 -3.81
CA GLN A 160 -21.26 18.18 -4.23
C GLN A 160 -21.73 19.26 -3.27
N ARG A 161 -23.00 19.18 -2.82
CA ARG A 161 -23.57 20.15 -1.88
C ARG A 161 -22.82 20.18 -0.56
N ASP A 162 -22.34 19.04 -0.10
CA ASP A 162 -21.67 18.94 1.19
C ASP A 162 -20.16 19.25 1.06
N CYS A 163 -19.54 18.99 -0.10
CA CYS A 163 -18.13 19.25 -0.37
C CYS A 163 -17.86 20.72 -0.79
N TYR A 164 -18.58 21.25 -1.79
CA TYR A 164 -18.24 22.51 -2.46
C TYR A 164 -18.21 23.74 -1.55
N PRO A 165 -19.12 23.89 -0.56
CA PRO A 165 -19.06 25.01 0.38
C PRO A 165 -17.85 25.01 1.31
N GLN A 166 -17.12 23.89 1.42
CA GLN A 166 -15.91 23.79 2.25
C GLN A 166 -14.66 24.30 1.52
N LEU A 167 -14.70 24.38 0.19
CA LEU A 167 -13.56 24.84 -0.61
C LEU A 167 -13.36 26.35 -0.45
N THR A 168 -12.11 26.72 -0.24
CA THR A 168 -11.67 28.11 -0.20
C THR A 168 -11.59 28.72 -1.59
N ARG A 169 -11.46 30.05 -1.66
CA ARG A 169 -11.21 30.76 -2.93
C ARG A 169 -9.95 30.26 -3.63
N VAL A 170 -8.87 30.03 -2.86
CA VAL A 170 -7.59 29.53 -3.37
C VAL A 170 -7.77 28.14 -4.01
N GLU A 171 -8.52 27.25 -3.38
CA GLU A 171 -8.80 25.92 -3.92
C GLU A 171 -9.62 25.96 -5.20
N TRP A 172 -10.63 26.84 -5.28
CA TRP A 172 -11.40 27.04 -6.51
C TRP A 172 -10.55 27.60 -7.66
N ASP A 173 -9.73 28.62 -7.36
CA ASP A 173 -8.85 29.23 -8.37
C ASP A 173 -7.80 28.19 -8.87
N ASN A 174 -7.26 27.37 -7.97
CA ASN A 174 -6.34 26.28 -8.32
C ASN A 174 -7.04 25.16 -9.11
N TYR A 175 -8.26 24.78 -8.74
CA TYR A 175 -9.06 23.81 -9.49
C TYR A 175 -9.26 24.25 -10.95
N GLU A 176 -9.63 25.51 -11.19
CA GLU A 176 -9.82 26.01 -12.54
C GLU A 176 -8.49 26.06 -13.32
N LEU A 177 -7.38 26.46 -12.70
CA LEU A 177 -6.06 26.41 -13.34
C LEU A 177 -5.68 24.98 -13.74
N ILE A 178 -5.80 24.01 -12.83
CA ILE A 178 -5.47 22.60 -13.11
C ILE A 178 -6.34 22.06 -14.25
N LYS A 179 -7.64 22.39 -14.24
CA LYS A 179 -8.58 22.00 -15.29
C LYS A 179 -8.24 22.63 -16.64
N GLU A 180 -7.82 23.90 -16.67
CA GLU A 180 -7.38 24.59 -17.89
C GLU A 180 -6.10 23.96 -18.46
N VAL A 181 -5.07 23.77 -17.63
CA VAL A 181 -3.82 23.13 -18.03
C VAL A 181 -4.09 21.70 -18.52
N ARG A 182 -4.92 20.93 -17.82
CA ARG A 182 -5.32 19.58 -18.24
C ARG A 182 -6.00 19.59 -19.60
N ALA A 183 -6.93 20.53 -19.84
CA ALA A 183 -7.58 20.66 -21.14
C ALA A 183 -6.58 20.93 -22.28
N SER A 184 -5.54 21.73 -22.02
CA SER A 184 -4.48 22.02 -23.00
C SER A 184 -3.66 20.78 -23.40
N LYS A 185 -3.56 19.78 -22.52
CA LYS A 185 -2.78 18.53 -22.73
C LYS A 185 -3.57 17.37 -23.33
N ARG A 186 -4.88 17.53 -23.53
CA ARG A 186 -5.80 16.45 -23.99
C ARG A 186 -5.34 15.71 -25.27
N TYR A 187 -4.63 16.40 -26.17
CA TYR A 187 -4.20 15.85 -27.46
C TYR A 187 -2.67 15.77 -27.61
N ASN A 188 -1.91 16.24 -26.64
CA ASN A 188 -0.45 16.19 -26.64
C ASN A 188 0.00 16.09 -25.18
N ASP A 189 0.08 14.85 -24.71
CA ASP A 189 0.34 14.52 -23.31
C ASP A 189 1.85 14.43 -23.06
N TYR A 190 2.34 15.27 -22.16
CA TYR A 190 3.73 15.36 -21.75
C TYR A 190 3.77 15.83 -20.31
N GLY A 191 4.79 15.40 -19.56
CA GLY A 191 4.95 15.78 -18.17
C GLY A 191 5.27 14.58 -17.28
N ARG A 192 5.47 14.86 -16.00
CA ARG A 192 5.63 13.86 -14.96
C ARG A 192 4.30 13.21 -14.63
N SER A 193 4.33 11.92 -14.38
CA SER A 193 3.20 11.15 -13.91
C SER A 193 3.18 11.05 -12.39
N ILE A 194 2.01 11.00 -11.75
CA ILE A 194 1.87 10.54 -10.35
C ILE A 194 2.38 9.12 -10.18
N TRP A 195 2.44 8.38 -11.29
CA TRP A 195 3.00 7.05 -11.37
C TRP A 195 4.52 7.05 -11.45
N ASP A 196 5.18 8.19 -11.72
CA ASP A 196 6.65 8.27 -11.85
C ASP A 196 7.38 7.92 -10.54
N ALA A 197 6.77 8.24 -9.40
CA ALA A 197 7.29 7.89 -8.07
C ALA A 197 7.14 6.39 -7.74
N PHE A 198 6.23 5.70 -8.42
CA PHE A 198 6.07 4.25 -8.38
C PHE A 198 6.93 3.54 -9.44
N THR A 199 7.42 4.29 -10.44
CA THR A 199 8.25 3.76 -11.52
C THR A 199 9.74 3.86 -11.19
N THR A 200 10.24 2.92 -10.39
CA THR A 200 11.49 2.27 -10.78
C THR A 200 11.12 0.99 -11.52
N GLY A 201 10.61 1.09 -12.76
CA GLY A 201 10.26 -0.11 -13.53
C GLY A 201 9.18 0.09 -14.61
N PHE A 202 8.13 -0.72 -14.51
CA PHE A 202 7.06 -0.90 -15.50
C PHE A 202 5.68 -0.66 -14.86
N ASP A 203 4.64 -0.57 -15.69
CA ASP A 203 3.23 -0.34 -15.29
C ASP A 203 2.68 -1.47 -14.40
N THR A 204 2.92 -1.35 -13.09
CA THR A 204 2.72 -2.42 -12.12
C THR A 204 1.23 -2.60 -11.83
N LEU A 205 0.79 -3.87 -11.74
CA LEU A 205 -0.59 -4.18 -11.41
C LEU A 205 -0.95 -3.78 -9.98
N GLN A 206 -2.14 -3.25 -9.80
CA GLN A 206 -2.79 -3.04 -8.52
C GLN A 206 -2.76 -4.33 -7.68
N GLY A 207 -2.39 -4.18 -6.40
CA GLY A 207 -2.24 -5.30 -5.47
C GLY A 207 -0.90 -6.01 -5.57
N PHE A 208 -0.05 -5.70 -6.56
CA PHE A 208 1.35 -6.13 -6.57
C PHE A 208 2.23 -5.12 -5.86
N GLU A 209 2.70 -5.48 -4.66
CA GLU A 209 3.53 -4.63 -3.82
C GLU A 209 5.00 -4.99 -3.97
N TYR A 210 5.88 -3.99 -3.91
CA TYR A 210 7.33 -4.25 -3.90
C TYR A 210 7.70 -5.10 -2.69
N ILE A 211 8.47 -6.17 -2.92
CA ILE A 211 8.97 -7.04 -1.86
C ILE A 211 10.50 -7.15 -1.92
N GLU A 212 11.13 -7.03 -0.77
CA GLU A 212 12.56 -7.24 -0.63
C GLU A 212 12.85 -8.73 -0.40
N LEU A 213 13.21 -9.43 -1.47
CA LEU A 213 13.72 -10.80 -1.39
C LEU A 213 15.23 -10.78 -1.16
N ARG A 214 15.77 -11.80 -0.47
CA ARG A 214 17.22 -11.98 -0.38
C ARG A 214 17.84 -11.97 -1.78
N SER A 215 18.86 -11.15 -1.98
CA SER A 215 19.56 -11.01 -3.26
C SER A 215 20.37 -12.26 -3.64
N GLY A 216 20.76 -12.34 -4.91
CA GLY A 216 21.62 -13.38 -5.47
C GLY A 216 20.92 -14.70 -5.78
N GLN A 217 19.59 -14.74 -5.77
CA GLN A 217 18.81 -15.95 -6.03
C GLN A 217 18.33 -16.01 -7.47
N LYS A 218 18.14 -17.24 -7.95
CA LYS A 218 17.66 -17.56 -9.29
C LYS A 218 16.49 -18.52 -9.14
N LEU A 219 15.27 -18.01 -9.19
CA LEU A 219 14.07 -18.78 -8.86
C LEU A 219 13.27 -19.09 -10.13
N ALA A 220 12.86 -20.35 -10.30
CA ALA A 220 12.04 -20.75 -11.44
C ALA A 220 10.63 -20.15 -11.33
N VAL A 221 10.17 -19.51 -12.41
CA VAL A 221 8.85 -18.86 -12.46
C VAL A 221 7.92 -19.67 -13.34
N TYR A 222 6.78 -20.05 -12.77
CA TYR A 222 5.75 -20.90 -13.36
C TYR A 222 4.48 -20.09 -13.62
N SER A 223 3.66 -20.44 -14.62
CA SER A 223 2.42 -19.70 -14.86
C SER A 223 1.26 -20.09 -13.92
N ALA A 224 1.38 -21.17 -13.16
CA ALA A 224 0.40 -21.59 -12.16
C ALA A 224 1.12 -22.18 -10.93
N PRO A 225 0.47 -22.40 -9.77
CA PRO A 225 1.09 -22.91 -8.55
C PRO A 225 1.45 -24.41 -8.62
N SER A 226 2.25 -24.81 -9.62
CA SER A 226 2.73 -26.17 -9.84
C SER A 226 3.98 -26.18 -10.72
N THR A 227 4.95 -27.06 -10.41
CA THR A 227 6.13 -27.27 -11.26
C THR A 227 5.80 -27.94 -12.60
N SER A 228 4.62 -28.56 -12.73
CA SER A 228 4.15 -29.18 -13.98
C SER A 228 3.47 -28.19 -14.94
N SER A 229 3.17 -26.97 -14.47
CA SER A 229 2.48 -25.94 -15.23
C SER A 229 3.28 -25.50 -16.46
N TRP A 230 2.65 -24.69 -17.30
CA TRP A 230 3.34 -23.99 -18.36
C TRP A 230 4.40 -23.05 -17.77
N ARG A 231 5.52 -22.92 -18.48
CA ARG A 231 6.65 -22.10 -18.05
C ARG A 231 7.21 -21.37 -19.27
N GLY A 232 7.23 -20.05 -19.20
CA GLY A 232 7.69 -19.19 -20.28
C GLY A 232 9.16 -19.39 -20.63
N ALA A 233 9.61 -18.68 -21.67
CA ALA A 233 10.97 -18.79 -22.21
C ALA A 233 11.37 -20.25 -22.50
N ASN A 234 10.49 -21.01 -23.17
CA ASN A 234 10.68 -22.41 -23.52
C ASN A 234 11.05 -23.28 -22.30
N GLY A 235 10.31 -23.11 -21.20
CA GLY A 235 10.54 -23.86 -19.97
C GLY A 235 11.70 -23.36 -19.11
N LYS A 236 12.28 -22.17 -19.41
CA LYS A 236 13.43 -21.61 -18.69
C LYS A 236 13.12 -20.34 -17.90
N SER A 237 11.87 -19.87 -17.88
CA SER A 237 11.46 -18.65 -17.17
C SER A 237 11.92 -18.64 -15.72
N MET A 238 12.59 -17.57 -15.30
CA MET A 238 13.14 -17.43 -13.96
C MET A 238 13.26 -15.95 -13.60
N VAL A 239 13.28 -15.67 -12.30
CA VAL A 239 13.54 -14.34 -11.74
C VAL A 239 14.90 -14.33 -11.05
N ASN A 240 15.61 -13.20 -11.21
CA ASN A 240 16.76 -12.85 -10.40
C ASN A 240 16.32 -11.89 -9.29
N THR A 241 16.60 -12.22 -8.03
CA THR A 241 16.20 -11.39 -6.88
C THR A 241 17.13 -10.21 -6.61
N ASN A 242 18.05 -9.91 -7.53
CA ASN A 242 18.83 -8.67 -7.53
C ASN A 242 18.05 -7.47 -8.10
N GLY A 243 16.99 -7.74 -8.88
CA GLY A 243 16.12 -6.71 -9.46
C GLY A 243 14.87 -6.48 -8.61
N ALA A 244 14.08 -5.48 -8.99
CA ALA A 244 12.79 -5.24 -8.37
C ALA A 244 11.85 -6.44 -8.60
N VAL A 245 11.20 -6.86 -7.51
CA VAL A 245 10.18 -7.91 -7.51
C VAL A 245 8.97 -7.35 -6.80
N TYR A 246 7.81 -7.48 -7.44
CA TYR A 246 6.52 -7.14 -6.87
C TYR A 246 5.71 -8.42 -6.65
N ALA A 247 4.87 -8.48 -5.63
CA ALA A 247 4.07 -9.66 -5.32
C ALA A 247 2.65 -9.32 -4.91
N ALA A 248 1.71 -10.16 -5.32
CA ALA A 248 0.28 -10.01 -4.97
C ALA A 248 -0.13 -10.86 -3.76
N GLY A 249 0.61 -11.91 -3.46
CA GLY A 249 0.35 -12.76 -2.30
C GLY A 249 0.54 -14.23 -2.57
N TRP A 250 0.15 -15.02 -1.57
CA TRP A 250 0.37 -16.45 -1.50
C TRP A 250 -0.85 -17.27 -1.92
N GLU A 251 -0.59 -18.38 -2.62
CA GLU A 251 -1.56 -19.43 -2.89
C GLU A 251 -0.88 -20.80 -2.73
N SER A 252 -1.35 -21.62 -1.80
CA SER A 252 -0.87 -23.01 -1.62
C SER A 252 0.65 -23.18 -1.56
N GLY A 253 1.36 -22.24 -0.92
CA GLY A 253 2.82 -22.26 -0.80
C GLY A 253 3.57 -21.70 -2.01
N TRP A 254 2.88 -21.04 -2.94
CA TRP A 254 3.44 -20.34 -4.09
C TRP A 254 3.16 -18.85 -3.99
N LEU A 255 4.14 -18.03 -4.32
CA LEU A 255 4.02 -16.57 -4.33
C LEU A 255 3.76 -16.11 -5.76
N LEU A 256 2.65 -15.41 -6.00
CA LEU A 256 2.39 -14.74 -7.27
C LEU A 256 3.17 -13.42 -7.31
N MET A 257 3.99 -13.27 -8.32
CA MET A 257 4.94 -12.17 -8.43
C MET A 257 5.01 -11.60 -9.85
N MET A 258 5.49 -10.37 -9.95
CA MET A 258 5.65 -9.58 -11.15
C MET A 258 7.06 -8.97 -11.17
N TYR A 259 7.76 -9.08 -12.30
CA TYR A 259 9.15 -8.63 -12.42
C TYR A 259 9.53 -8.33 -13.88
N GLU A 260 10.56 -7.51 -14.06
CA GLU A 260 11.13 -7.22 -15.38
C GLU A 260 12.11 -8.32 -15.78
N THR A 261 12.00 -8.78 -17.03
CA THR A 261 12.94 -9.74 -17.61
C THR A 261 14.11 -9.01 -18.29
N ASN A 262 15.23 -9.69 -18.50
CA ASN A 262 16.42 -9.09 -19.12
C ASN A 262 16.20 -8.53 -20.54
N ASN A 263 15.14 -8.95 -21.24
CA ASN A 263 14.77 -8.45 -22.56
C ASN A 263 13.75 -7.30 -22.49
N GLY A 264 13.49 -6.73 -21.30
CA GLY A 264 12.60 -5.59 -21.10
C GLY A 264 11.11 -5.91 -21.13
N SER A 265 10.71 -7.18 -21.23
CA SER A 265 9.33 -7.61 -20.99
C SER A 265 9.04 -7.62 -19.48
N VAL A 266 7.77 -7.68 -19.12
CA VAL A 266 7.35 -7.95 -17.74
C VAL A 266 6.78 -9.34 -17.67
N ARG A 267 6.99 -10.05 -16.57
CA ARG A 267 6.38 -11.35 -16.36
C ARG A 267 5.70 -11.40 -15.01
N VAL A 268 4.46 -11.87 -15.05
CA VAL A 268 3.72 -12.31 -13.87
C VAL A 268 3.74 -13.84 -13.80
N GLY A 269 4.05 -14.40 -12.65
CA GLY A 269 4.04 -15.84 -12.42
C GLY A 269 4.32 -16.23 -10.98
N TYR A 270 4.40 -17.52 -10.72
CA TYR A 270 4.53 -18.11 -9.39
C TYR A 270 5.94 -18.63 -9.15
N ILE A 271 6.46 -18.38 -7.93
CA ILE A 271 7.64 -19.05 -7.38
C ILE A 271 7.25 -19.91 -6.18
N ASN A 272 7.94 -21.04 -5.99
CA ASN A 272 7.67 -21.94 -4.87
C ASN A 272 8.36 -21.45 -3.61
N SER A 273 7.64 -21.35 -2.49
CA SER A 273 8.19 -20.98 -1.18
C SER A 273 9.43 -21.79 -0.79
N LYS A 274 9.47 -23.08 -1.14
CA LYS A 274 10.58 -23.99 -0.80
C LYS A 274 11.90 -23.63 -1.49
N ASP A 275 11.83 -22.91 -2.60
CA ASP A 275 13.01 -22.49 -3.36
C ASP A 275 13.57 -21.15 -2.87
N ILE A 276 12.80 -20.40 -2.08
CA ILE A 276 13.17 -19.08 -1.57
C ILE A 276 14.03 -19.24 -0.32
N ARG A 277 15.20 -18.60 -0.33
CA ARG A 277 16.08 -18.50 0.85
C ARG A 277 15.83 -17.17 1.55
N GLY A 278 15.63 -17.23 2.86
CA GLY A 278 15.33 -16.06 3.68
C GLY A 278 13.83 -15.84 3.84
N GLY A 279 13.47 -14.83 4.64
CA GLY A 279 12.07 -14.44 4.81
C GLY A 279 11.53 -13.73 3.56
N VAL A 280 10.22 -13.83 3.37
CA VAL A 280 9.49 -13.03 2.40
C VAL A 280 8.58 -12.09 3.20
N PRO A 281 8.72 -10.76 3.06
CA PRO A 281 7.92 -9.79 3.80
C PRO A 281 6.52 -9.64 3.16
N MET A 282 5.74 -10.72 3.13
CA MET A 282 4.40 -10.76 2.56
C MET A 282 3.52 -11.75 3.33
N ASP A 283 2.43 -11.27 3.92
CA ASP A 283 1.45 -12.06 4.68
C ASP A 283 0.06 -12.11 4.01
N GLN A 284 -0.10 -11.50 2.84
CA GLN A 284 -1.31 -11.55 2.03
C GLN A 284 -1.49 -12.91 1.36
N TYR A 285 -2.72 -13.44 1.44
CA TYR A 285 -3.14 -14.65 0.72
C TYR A 285 -4.13 -14.29 -0.39
N LEU A 286 -3.97 -14.94 -1.55
CA LEU A 286 -4.81 -14.75 -2.71
C LEU A 286 -6.12 -15.51 -2.54
N GLN A 287 -7.23 -14.85 -2.91
CA GLN A 287 -8.56 -15.45 -2.96
C GLN A 287 -9.08 -15.35 -4.39
N PHE A 288 -9.06 -16.46 -5.12
CA PHE A 288 -9.57 -16.52 -6.49
C PHE A 288 -10.95 -17.15 -6.53
N ALA A 289 -11.77 -16.69 -7.47
CA ALA A 289 -13.16 -17.10 -7.61
C ALA A 289 -13.33 -18.48 -8.27
N TYR A 290 -12.36 -18.91 -9.09
CA TYR A 290 -12.42 -20.19 -9.82
C TYR A 290 -13.72 -20.41 -10.62
N SER A 291 -14.23 -19.34 -11.24
CA SER A 291 -15.50 -19.38 -11.98
C SER A 291 -15.32 -19.86 -13.41
N SER A 292 -16.27 -20.63 -13.95
CA SER A 292 -16.22 -21.02 -15.36
C SER A 292 -16.49 -19.82 -16.27
N ALA A 293 -15.72 -19.66 -17.34
CA ALA A 293 -15.95 -18.65 -18.36
C ALA A 293 -15.67 -19.19 -19.76
N THR A 294 -16.22 -18.52 -20.77
CA THR A 294 -15.99 -18.85 -22.18
C THR A 294 -15.46 -17.62 -22.91
N VAL A 295 -14.45 -17.82 -23.74
CA VAL A 295 -13.91 -16.76 -24.60
C VAL A 295 -14.96 -16.40 -25.66
N ASN A 296 -15.34 -15.12 -25.77
CA ASN A 296 -16.39 -14.66 -26.69
C ASN A 296 -15.83 -14.07 -28.00
N GLN A 297 -14.57 -13.66 -28.00
CA GLN A 297 -13.85 -13.16 -29.17
C GLN A 297 -12.39 -13.62 -29.15
N ARG A 298 -11.77 -13.68 -30.33
CA ARG A 298 -10.34 -14.05 -30.44
C ARG A 298 -9.50 -13.07 -29.61
N CYS A 299 -8.73 -13.58 -28.66
CA CYS A 299 -7.90 -12.77 -27.76
C CYS A 299 -6.55 -13.43 -27.47
N THR A 300 -5.61 -12.63 -26.96
CA THR A 300 -4.28 -13.10 -26.55
C THR A 300 -4.25 -13.33 -25.05
N LEU A 301 -3.77 -14.50 -24.63
CA LEU A 301 -3.37 -14.77 -23.26
C LEU A 301 -1.89 -14.35 -23.10
N THR A 302 -1.60 -13.48 -22.14
CA THR A 302 -0.24 -12.97 -21.88
C THR A 302 0.17 -13.12 -20.42
N ASP A 303 1.46 -13.25 -20.13
CA ASP A 303 2.04 -13.06 -18.78
C ASP A 303 2.68 -11.66 -18.61
N ASP A 304 2.59 -10.79 -19.62
CA ASP A 304 3.16 -9.44 -19.67
C ASP A 304 2.06 -8.37 -19.78
N PRO A 305 1.31 -8.08 -18.71
CA PRO A 305 0.22 -7.11 -18.73
C PRO A 305 0.70 -5.64 -18.68
N ALA A 306 2.01 -5.40 -18.66
CA ALA A 306 2.59 -4.08 -18.34
C ALA A 306 3.49 -3.50 -19.42
N ARG A 307 3.99 -4.31 -20.36
CA ARG A 307 4.81 -3.82 -21.48
C ARG A 307 4.45 -4.43 -22.81
N THR A 308 5.07 -5.57 -23.15
CA THR A 308 5.06 -6.05 -24.54
C THR A 308 3.82 -6.85 -24.90
N GLY A 309 3.06 -7.33 -23.90
CA GLY A 309 1.91 -8.20 -24.13
C GLY A 309 2.28 -9.52 -24.81
N SER A 310 3.50 -10.02 -24.56
CA SER A 310 4.01 -11.25 -25.17
C SER A 310 3.03 -12.41 -24.98
N ALA A 311 2.66 -13.04 -26.09
CA ALA A 311 1.65 -14.09 -26.08
C ALA A 311 2.19 -15.37 -25.44
N ILE A 312 1.47 -15.89 -24.45
CA ILE A 312 1.52 -17.31 -24.08
C ILE A 312 0.86 -18.13 -25.19
N THR A 313 -0.33 -17.72 -25.60
CA THR A 313 -1.09 -18.31 -26.71
C THR A 313 -2.19 -17.34 -27.20
N THR A 314 -2.78 -17.63 -28.35
CA THR A 314 -4.03 -17.02 -28.81
C THR A 314 -5.20 -17.95 -28.48
N LEU A 315 -6.24 -17.40 -27.84
CA LEU A 315 -7.48 -18.10 -27.54
C LEU A 315 -8.55 -17.77 -28.58
N GLN A 316 -9.31 -18.77 -29.01
CA GLN A 316 -10.40 -18.62 -29.98
C GLN A 316 -11.76 -18.51 -29.26
N PRO A 317 -12.77 -17.89 -29.89
CA PRO A 317 -14.14 -17.93 -29.38
C PRO A 317 -14.59 -19.36 -29.06
N GLY A 318 -15.33 -19.55 -27.97
CA GLY A 318 -15.76 -20.85 -27.48
C GLY A 318 -14.73 -21.60 -26.63
N THR A 319 -13.49 -21.09 -26.50
CA THR A 319 -12.50 -21.69 -25.59
C THR A 319 -12.97 -21.56 -24.15
N ARG A 320 -13.04 -22.69 -23.43
CA ARG A 320 -13.35 -22.70 -21.99
C ARG A 320 -12.12 -22.32 -21.17
N VAL A 321 -12.32 -21.42 -20.21
CA VAL A 321 -11.29 -20.99 -19.25
C VAL A 321 -11.90 -20.95 -17.85
N THR A 322 -11.04 -20.93 -16.84
CA THR A 322 -11.45 -20.64 -15.46
C THR A 322 -11.04 -19.21 -15.14
N TRP A 323 -12.00 -18.33 -14.89
CA TRP A 323 -11.77 -16.98 -14.43
C TRP A 323 -11.40 -16.98 -12.94
N LEU A 324 -10.32 -16.27 -12.58
CA LEU A 324 -9.78 -16.26 -11.24
C LEU A 324 -10.07 -14.93 -10.52
N THR A 325 -9.73 -13.82 -11.15
CA THR A 325 -9.94 -12.46 -10.64
C THR A 325 -9.72 -11.44 -11.75
N ARG A 326 -9.87 -10.15 -11.42
CA ARG A 326 -9.51 -9.02 -12.27
C ARG A 326 -8.40 -8.20 -11.62
N PHE A 327 -7.40 -7.83 -12.42
CA PHE A 327 -6.34 -6.90 -12.02
C PHE A 327 -6.40 -5.63 -12.88
N TYR A 328 -5.83 -4.55 -12.35
CA TYR A 328 -5.85 -3.23 -12.98
C TYR A 328 -4.45 -2.62 -12.96
N ASN A 329 -4.10 -1.91 -14.02
CA ASN A 329 -3.01 -0.95 -14.12
C ASN A 329 -3.51 0.19 -15.03
N ASN A 330 -2.74 0.69 -16.01
CA ASN A 330 -3.26 1.55 -17.08
C ASN A 330 -4.27 0.81 -18.00
N SER A 331 -4.71 -0.38 -17.61
CA SER A 331 -5.58 -1.28 -18.33
C SER A 331 -6.29 -2.23 -17.38
N ALA A 332 -7.47 -2.73 -17.77
CA ALA A 332 -8.18 -3.76 -17.03
C ALA A 332 -7.92 -5.14 -17.65
N TRP A 333 -7.66 -6.13 -16.79
CA TRP A 333 -7.29 -7.49 -17.21
C TRP A 333 -8.06 -8.57 -16.44
N ASP A 334 -8.69 -9.49 -17.17
CA ASP A 334 -9.18 -10.73 -16.57
C ASP A 334 -8.02 -11.72 -16.45
N TYR A 335 -7.76 -12.20 -15.23
CA TYR A 335 -6.77 -13.22 -14.95
C TYR A 335 -7.43 -14.58 -14.95
N VAL A 336 -6.97 -15.45 -15.85
CA VAL A 336 -7.63 -16.73 -16.15
C VAL A 336 -6.67 -17.89 -16.10
N GLU A 337 -7.20 -19.09 -15.90
CA GLU A 337 -6.53 -20.37 -16.06
C GLU A 337 -7.06 -21.13 -17.28
N VAL A 338 -6.16 -21.72 -18.07
CA VAL A 338 -6.49 -22.51 -19.26
C VAL A 338 -5.41 -23.58 -19.53
N ASN A 339 -5.75 -24.63 -20.26
CA ASN A 339 -4.78 -25.63 -20.72
C ASN A 339 -4.05 -25.14 -21.99
N VAL A 340 -2.71 -25.12 -21.95
CA VAL A 340 -1.85 -24.81 -23.10
C VAL A 340 -0.88 -25.97 -23.31
N GLY A 341 -1.10 -26.74 -24.37
CA GLY A 341 -0.22 -27.86 -24.72
C GLY A 341 -0.15 -28.95 -23.63
N GLY A 342 -1.29 -29.27 -22.99
CA GLY A 342 -1.36 -30.26 -21.93
C GLY A 342 -0.92 -29.75 -20.55
N LYS A 343 -0.55 -28.48 -20.43
CA LYS A 343 -0.10 -27.85 -19.18
C LYS A 343 -1.06 -26.77 -18.74
N THR A 344 -1.32 -26.68 -17.44
CA THR A 344 -2.06 -25.53 -16.86
C THR A 344 -1.27 -24.26 -17.08
N ALA A 345 -1.91 -23.21 -17.59
CA ALA A 345 -1.34 -21.88 -17.71
C ALA A 345 -2.31 -20.85 -17.15
N ARG A 346 -1.80 -19.91 -16.35
CA ARG A 346 -2.53 -18.70 -16.01
C ARG A 346 -1.92 -17.49 -16.68
N GLY A 347 -2.76 -16.53 -17.03
CA GLY A 347 -2.37 -15.31 -17.71
C GLY A 347 -3.50 -14.31 -17.80
N PHE A 348 -3.21 -13.19 -18.43
CA PHE A 348 -4.06 -12.04 -18.55
C PHE A 348 -4.67 -12.00 -19.94
N ILE A 349 -5.95 -11.67 -20.00
CA ILE A 349 -6.66 -11.32 -21.23
C ILE A 349 -7.36 -9.98 -21.02
N ARG A 350 -7.56 -9.23 -22.11
CA ARG A 350 -8.26 -7.94 -22.06
C ARG A 350 -9.70 -8.15 -21.65
N VAL A 351 -10.18 -7.31 -20.73
CA VAL A 351 -11.60 -7.28 -20.32
C VAL A 351 -12.49 -7.12 -21.54
N GLY A 352 -13.66 -7.78 -21.51
CA GLY A 352 -14.60 -7.84 -22.63
C GLY A 352 -14.37 -9.04 -23.56
N SER A 353 -13.35 -9.88 -23.30
CA SER A 353 -13.08 -11.09 -24.09
C SER A 353 -13.75 -12.37 -23.55
N LEU A 354 -14.50 -12.27 -22.45
CA LEU A 354 -15.11 -13.40 -21.75
C LEU A 354 -16.60 -13.21 -21.51
N ASP A 355 -17.33 -14.32 -21.64
CA ASP A 355 -18.63 -14.54 -21.02
C ASP A 355 -18.39 -15.32 -19.73
N ILE A 356 -18.51 -14.64 -18.58
CA ILE A 356 -18.28 -15.23 -17.26
C ILE A 356 -19.61 -15.80 -16.75
N ASN A 357 -19.68 -17.12 -16.57
CA ASN A 357 -20.84 -17.75 -15.95
C ASN A 357 -20.75 -17.53 -14.44
N ARG A 358 -21.12 -16.34 -13.98
CA ARG A 358 -21.27 -16.06 -12.55
C ARG A 358 -22.42 -16.93 -12.06
N SER A 359 -22.14 -17.89 -11.17
CA SER A 359 -23.19 -18.34 -10.25
C SER A 359 -23.55 -17.11 -9.43
N ALA A 360 -24.73 -16.52 -9.74
CA ALA A 360 -25.33 -15.34 -9.13
C ALA A 360 -24.47 -14.70 -8.02
N ASP A 361 -23.76 -13.63 -8.37
CA ASP A 361 -23.18 -12.75 -7.37
C ASP A 361 -24.33 -12.21 -6.50
N PRO A 362 -24.33 -12.43 -5.17
CA PRO A 362 -25.39 -11.94 -4.29
C PRO A 362 -25.55 -10.41 -4.31
N LEU A 363 -24.59 -9.68 -4.90
CA LEU A 363 -24.58 -8.22 -4.95
C LEU A 363 -25.03 -7.64 -6.29
N GLU A 364 -25.31 -8.47 -7.30
CA GLU A 364 -25.72 -8.01 -8.65
C GLU A 364 -27.26 -7.85 -8.79
N ASN A 365 -28.03 -8.08 -7.70
CA ASN A 365 -29.50 -7.92 -7.65
C ASN A 365 -29.96 -6.69 -6.85
N LEU A 366 -29.10 -5.71 -6.62
CA LEU A 366 -29.55 -4.40 -6.16
C LEU A 366 -29.71 -3.51 -7.39
N ASP A 367 -30.89 -3.62 -8.01
CA ASP A 367 -31.44 -2.57 -8.86
C ASP A 367 -31.33 -1.23 -8.11
N TYR A 368 -30.59 -0.28 -8.69
CA TYR A 368 -30.62 1.13 -8.34
C TYR A 368 -31.23 1.93 -9.49
#